data_AF-A0A522W075-F1
#
_entry.id   AF-A0A522W075-F1
#
_cell.length_a   1.000
_cell.length_b   1.000
_cell.length_c   1.000
_cell.angle_alpha   90.00
_cell.angle_beta   90.00
_cell.angle_gamma   90.00
#
_symmetry.space_group_name_H-M   'P 1'
#
loop_
_entity.id
_entity.type
_entity.pdbx_description
1 polymer ?
#
loop_
_entity_poly.entity_id
_entity_poly.type
_entity_poly.pdbx_seq_one_letter_code
_entity_poly.pdbx_strand_id
1 'polypeptide(L)' 'MPFARPAFERKIHAPAEAARWAAELARPLVFTNGVFDLLHRGHVTYLAQARALGAAL' A
#
# COMPACT_ATOMS: atom_id res chain seq x y z
N MET A 1 -21.48 -17.38 -11.36
CA MET A 1 -20.49 -16.64 -12.18
C MET A 1 -19.27 -16.40 -11.29
N PRO A 2 -18.10 -16.98 -11.57
CA PRO A 2 -16.89 -16.61 -10.83
C PRO A 2 -16.44 -15.23 -11.31
N PHE A 3 -16.42 -14.26 -10.41
CA PHE A 3 -15.85 -12.94 -10.69
C PHE A 3 -14.32 -13.03 -10.74
N ALA A 4 -13.69 -12.31 -11.67
CA ALA A 4 -12.24 -12.17 -11.68
C ALA A 4 -11.78 -11.40 -10.44
N ARG A 5 -10.56 -11.70 -9.95
CA ARG A 5 -10.00 -11.01 -8.79
C ARG A 5 -9.82 -9.52 -9.11
N PRO A 6 -10.20 -8.61 -8.21
CA PRO A 6 -9.97 -7.18 -8.39
C PRO A 6 -8.49 -6.86 -8.60
N ALA A 7 -8.19 -5.96 -9.53
CA ALA A 7 -6.82 -5.61 -9.88
C ALA A 7 -5.99 -5.05 -8.71
N PHE A 8 -6.63 -4.52 -7.65
CA PHE A 8 -5.94 -3.99 -6.47
C PHE A 8 -5.32 -5.07 -5.57
N GLU A 9 -5.81 -6.33 -5.64
CA GLU A 9 -5.29 -7.42 -4.82
C GLU A 9 -3.82 -7.74 -5.13
N ARG A 10 -3.30 -7.30 -6.28
CA ARG A 10 -1.87 -7.39 -6.64
C ARG A 10 -0.94 -6.66 -5.68
N LYS A 11 -1.45 -5.79 -4.80
CA LYS A 11 -0.68 -5.02 -3.81
C LYS A 11 -0.58 -5.74 -2.45
N ILE A 12 -1.27 -6.85 -2.27
CA ILE A 12 -1.36 -7.57 -0.99
C ILE A 12 -0.36 -8.72 -1.03
N HIS A 13 0.69 -8.64 -0.22
CA HIS A 13 1.77 -9.63 -0.16
C HIS A 13 1.88 -10.21 1.26
N ALA A 14 2.40 -11.43 1.36
CA ALA A 14 2.72 -12.00 2.66
C ALA A 14 3.93 -11.25 3.29
N PRO A 15 3.99 -11.10 4.62
CA PRO A 15 5.10 -10.40 5.27
C PRO A 15 6.49 -10.96 4.93
N ALA A 16 6.60 -12.28 4.74
CA ALA A 16 7.87 -12.93 4.35
C ALA A 16 8.38 -12.48 2.97
N GLU A 17 7.50 -12.01 2.09
CA GLU A 17 7.86 -11.52 0.77
C GLU A 17 8.26 -10.03 0.77
N ALA A 18 8.19 -9.38 1.95
CA ALA A 18 8.26 -7.93 2.06
C ALA A 18 9.52 -7.31 1.43
N ALA A 19 10.67 -7.89 1.77
CA ALA A 19 11.96 -7.42 1.27
C ALA A 19 12.09 -7.54 -0.25
N ARG A 20 11.53 -8.60 -0.84
CA ARG A 20 11.59 -8.85 -2.28
C ARG A 20 10.80 -7.80 -3.05
N TRP A 21 9.52 -7.59 -2.71
CA TRP A 21 8.70 -6.62 -3.45
C TRP A 21 9.17 -5.18 -3.20
N ALA A 22 9.62 -4.86 -1.98
CA ALA A 22 10.16 -3.53 -1.67
C ALA A 22 11.45 -3.22 -2.46
N ALA A 23 12.21 -4.24 -2.88
CA ALA A 23 13.39 -4.05 -3.73
C ALA A 23 13.03 -3.63 -5.16
N GLU A 24 11.83 -3.97 -5.65
CA GLU A 24 11.34 -3.63 -6.99
C GLU A 24 10.69 -2.24 -7.07
N LEU A 25 10.39 -1.62 -5.91
CA LEU A 25 9.75 -0.32 -5.86
C LEU A 25 10.70 0.86 -6.11
N ALA A 26 10.18 1.88 -6.78
CA ALA A 26 10.85 3.16 -6.95
C ALA A 26 11.18 3.82 -5.61
N ARG A 27 12.31 4.52 -5.56
CA ARG A 27 12.81 5.23 -4.37
C ARG A 27 12.58 6.74 -4.51
N PRO A 28 12.35 7.48 -3.40
CA PRO A 28 12.34 7.01 -2.01
C PRO A 28 11.06 6.24 -1.67
N LEU A 29 11.21 5.19 -0.85
CA LEU A 29 10.11 4.37 -0.35
C LEU A 29 9.61 4.96 0.96
N VAL A 30 8.31 5.26 1.03
CA VAL A 30 7.63 5.68 2.25
C VAL A 30 6.96 4.46 2.88
N PHE A 31 6.98 4.39 4.21
CA PHE A 31 6.32 3.32 4.96
C PHE A 31 5.43 3.94 6.03
N THR A 32 4.27 3.32 6.23
CA THR A 32 3.38 3.62 7.36
C THR A 32 2.70 2.33 7.81
N ASN A 33 2.16 2.35 9.03
CA ASN A 33 1.39 1.27 9.61
C ASN A 33 0.13 1.82 10.29
N GLY A 34 -0.85 0.95 10.49
CA GLY A 34 -2.11 1.28 11.16
C GLY A 34 -3.07 0.09 11.09
N VAL A 35 -4.06 0.07 11.98
CA VAL A 35 -5.09 -0.98 11.99
C VAL A 35 -6.08 -0.79 10.83
N PHE A 36 -6.43 0.45 10.50
CA PHE A 36 -7.30 0.83 9.39
C PHE A 36 -8.66 0.07 9.31
N ASP A 37 -9.27 -0.23 10.46
CA ASP A 37 -10.54 -0.99 10.55
C ASP A 37 -11.71 -0.28 9.83
N LEU A 38 -11.97 0.98 10.19
CA LEU A 38 -12.91 1.84 9.49
C LEU A 38 -12.18 3.02 8.84
N LEU A 39 -12.14 3.03 7.50
CA LEU A 39 -11.58 4.15 6.76
C LEU A 39 -12.51 5.37 6.80
N HIS A 40 -11.91 6.53 7.02
CA HIS A 40 -12.58 7.83 6.92
C HIS A 40 -11.69 8.83 6.19
N ARG A 41 -12.24 10.03 5.91
CA ARG A 41 -11.54 11.10 5.17
C ARG A 41 -10.12 11.37 5.70
N GLY A 42 -9.97 11.37 7.03
CA GLY A 42 -8.66 11.54 7.68
C GLY A 42 -7.61 10.53 7.21
N HIS A 43 -7.94 9.23 7.15
CA HIS A 43 -7.00 8.19 6.71
C HIS A 43 -6.58 8.38 5.25
N VAL A 44 -7.51 8.67 4.35
CA VAL A 44 -7.16 8.83 2.93
C VAL A 44 -6.38 10.12 2.67
N THR A 45 -6.67 11.21 3.41
CA THR A 45 -5.84 12.43 3.39
C THR A 45 -4.43 12.13 3.88
N TYR A 46 -4.31 11.41 5.02
CA TYR A 46 -3.03 11.00 5.58
C TYR A 46 -2.20 10.14 4.60
N LEU A 47 -2.81 9.11 4.01
CA LEU A 47 -2.13 8.23 3.05
C LEU A 47 -1.73 8.98 1.77
N ALA A 48 -2.56 9.91 1.29
CA ALA A 48 -2.21 10.75 0.14
C ALA A 48 -1.02 11.66 0.44
N GLN A 49 -0.99 12.26 1.63
CA GLN A 49 0.14 13.08 2.09
C GLN A 49 1.41 12.25 2.25
N ALA A 50 1.32 11.06 2.86
CA ALA A 50 2.45 10.15 2.98
C ALA A 50 2.98 9.72 1.60
N ARG A 51 2.09 9.41 0.65
CA ARG A 51 2.48 9.05 -0.72
C ARG A 51 3.22 10.19 -1.43
N ALA A 52 2.89 11.45 -1.16
CA ALA A 52 3.57 12.60 -1.77
C ALA A 52 5.03 12.76 -1.31
N LEU A 53 5.44 12.12 -0.21
CA LEU A 53 6.81 12.17 0.31
C LEU A 53 7.78 11.24 -0.44
N GLY A 54 7.29 10.41 -1.36
CA GLY A 54 8.17 9.54 -2.13
C GLY A 54 7.58 8.93 -3.40
N ALA A 55 8.36 8.08 -4.04
CA ALA A 55 7.97 7.47 -5.30
C ALA A 55 7.00 6.30 -5.10
N ALA A 56 7.07 5.65 -3.93
CA ALA A 56 6.21 4.56 -3.50
C ALA A 56 5.78 4.71 -2.04
N LEU A 57 4.55 4.28 -1.74
CA LEU A 57 3.98 4.09 -0.40
C LEU A 57 3.42 2.67 -0.34
#